data_AF-A0A9P1ETH6-F1
#
_entry.id   AF-A0A9P1ETH6-F1
#
_cell.length_a   1.000
_cell.length_b   1.000
_cell.length_c   1.000
_cell.angle_alpha   90.00
_cell.angle_beta   90.00
_cell.angle_gamma   90.00
#
_symmetry.space_group_name_H-M   'P 1'
#
loop_
_entity.id
_entity.type
_entity.pdbx_description
1 polymer ?
#
loop_
_entity_poly.entity_id
_entity_poly.type
_entity_poly.pdbx_seq_one_letter_code
_entity_poly.pdbx_strand_id
1 'polypeptide(L)'
;MYSSTSLTSFAGSSAALSHSSAHCSSTSNPKTSTFEQIRRVAGNEVCADCHSPAPKWVSINLGVVLCIECSGVHRSLGVQVSKVRSLTMDSIDNELRDVLLALGNRQVNAIFLAHVPSSNVIPPPAHANSPRPVREAWIKAKYVERRFAVAEDERARSSATNRGEHLKHKTSGGSGVNRSSSYADVQEAEADNRARIEADPWSADLTIPISPISKRLSACGSDTALDTVASVQLNPEATTWHAVKEACESGDLLSLLKAHAQGFDLIGLHAGTTALHIATRHGQTAAVEFLLLNGAKLNMLDEKLNTALHLATQEAHTLQVCQLLKRGADNNLANVDGKTPLDIAMECTHADIVTLFRVTIMRNEFNADYNNPMDETMEVVISDIAQRAVAEKEQRKTASLKEETSDI
;
A
#
# COMPACT_ATOMS: atom_id res chain seq x y z
N MET A 1 -9.22 -67.50 71.14
CA MET A 1 -10.13 -67.10 72.24
C MET A 1 -9.28 -66.54 73.38
N TYR A 2 -9.82 -65.56 74.11
CA TYR A 2 -9.21 -64.54 74.99
C TYR A 2 -8.70 -63.30 74.22
N SER A 3 -9.55 -62.27 74.01
CA SER A 3 -10.08 -61.25 74.95
C SER A 3 -9.02 -60.23 75.39
N SER A 4 -9.06 -58.99 74.88
CA SER A 4 -9.63 -57.77 75.52
C SER A 4 -8.63 -57.19 76.55
N THR A 5 -8.24 -55.90 76.63
CA THR A 5 -8.82 -54.56 76.45
C THR A 5 -7.63 -53.55 76.41
N SER A 6 -7.65 -52.25 76.03
CA SER A 6 -8.46 -51.14 76.54
C SER A 6 -8.07 -49.80 75.86
N LEU A 7 -9.08 -48.96 75.55
CA LEU A 7 -9.24 -47.51 75.85
C LEU A 7 -8.22 -46.51 75.24
N THR A 8 -8.53 -45.33 74.68
CA THR A 8 -9.70 -44.42 74.67
C THR A 8 -9.48 -43.37 73.56
N SER A 9 -10.50 -43.06 72.73
CA SER A 9 -10.45 -41.95 71.77
C SER A 9 -11.12 -40.70 72.34
N PHE A 10 -10.41 -39.58 72.40
CA PHE A 10 -10.96 -38.27 72.77
C PHE A 10 -11.53 -37.56 71.52
N ALA A 11 -12.72 -37.01 71.69
CA ALA A 11 -13.54 -36.32 70.71
C ALA A 11 -13.04 -34.89 70.42
N GLY A 12 -13.42 -34.34 69.26
CA GLY A 12 -13.29 -32.91 68.96
C GLY A 12 -13.99 -32.52 67.66
N SER A 13 -15.21 -32.02 67.80
CA SER A 13 -16.18 -31.66 66.76
C SER A 13 -15.66 -30.73 65.65
N SER A 14 -16.07 -31.03 64.42
CA SER A 14 -15.94 -30.16 63.25
C SER A 14 -16.87 -28.95 63.33
N ALA A 15 -16.28 -27.76 63.36
CA ALA A 15 -16.96 -26.50 63.05
C ALA A 15 -16.44 -26.01 61.69
N ALA A 16 -17.36 -25.82 60.75
CA ALA A 16 -17.10 -25.36 59.40
C ALA A 16 -16.56 -23.92 59.41
N LEU A 17 -15.35 -23.75 58.84
CA LEU A 17 -14.78 -22.45 58.50
C LEU A 17 -14.88 -22.26 57.00
N SER A 18 -15.80 -21.38 56.59
CA SER A 18 -15.91 -20.82 55.26
C SER A 18 -14.68 -19.96 54.95
N HIS A 19 -13.71 -20.53 54.24
CA HIS A 19 -12.70 -19.73 53.56
C HIS A 19 -13.26 -19.25 52.22
N SER A 20 -13.72 -18.00 52.20
CA SER A 20 -13.86 -17.20 50.97
C SER A 20 -12.50 -17.10 50.29
N SER A 21 -12.22 -17.98 49.33
CA SER A 21 -11.19 -17.74 48.33
C SER A 21 -11.69 -16.63 47.42
N ALA A 22 -11.28 -15.40 47.73
CA ALA A 22 -11.34 -14.29 46.79
C ALA A 22 -10.45 -14.66 45.60
N HIS A 23 -11.03 -15.32 44.60
CA HIS A 23 -10.52 -15.29 43.25
C HIS A 23 -10.55 -13.82 42.83
N CYS A 24 -9.41 -13.15 42.97
CA CYS A 24 -9.10 -11.98 42.19
C CYS A 24 -9.02 -12.46 40.73
N SER A 25 -10.19 -12.51 40.08
CA SER A 25 -10.30 -12.51 38.65
C SER A 25 -9.66 -11.21 38.19
N SER A 26 -8.36 -11.28 37.90
CA SER A 26 -7.72 -10.31 37.04
C SER A 26 -8.56 -10.26 35.78
N THR A 27 -9.29 -9.17 35.62
CA THR A 27 -9.94 -8.81 34.36
C THR A 27 -8.82 -8.51 33.38
N SER A 28 -8.18 -9.57 32.88
CA SER A 28 -7.44 -9.48 31.63
C SER A 28 -8.48 -9.09 30.59
N ASN A 29 -8.43 -7.84 30.16
CA ASN A 29 -9.17 -7.42 28.97
C ASN A 29 -8.86 -8.46 27.88
N PRO A 30 -9.85 -9.18 27.33
CA PRO A 30 -9.58 -10.11 26.26
C PRO A 30 -8.90 -9.30 25.16
N LYS A 31 -7.69 -9.71 24.75
CA LYS A 31 -6.95 -9.07 23.66
C LYS A 31 -7.90 -9.02 22.47
N THR A 32 -8.42 -7.82 22.17
CA THR A 32 -9.35 -7.60 21.05
C THR A 32 -8.73 -8.19 19.79
N SER A 33 -9.52 -8.94 19.02
CA SER A 33 -9.01 -9.55 17.79
C SER A 33 -8.49 -8.46 16.85
N THR A 34 -7.44 -8.74 16.08
CA THR A 34 -6.94 -7.84 15.03
C THR A 34 -8.06 -7.37 14.10
N PHE A 35 -9.03 -8.25 13.83
CA PHE A 35 -10.26 -7.91 13.11
C PHE A 35 -11.05 -6.77 13.78
N GLU A 36 -11.28 -6.86 15.09
CA GLU A 36 -12.02 -5.86 15.85
C GLU A 36 -11.27 -4.55 15.95
N GLN A 37 -9.95 -4.59 16.09
CA GLN A 37 -9.09 -3.41 16.10
C GLN A 37 -9.20 -2.64 14.78
N ILE A 38 -9.05 -3.33 13.64
CA ILE A 38 -9.17 -2.72 12.31
C ILE A 38 -10.58 -2.15 12.10
N ARG A 39 -11.63 -2.82 12.57
CA ARG A 39 -13.01 -2.32 12.43
C ARG A 39 -13.32 -1.08 13.27
N ARG A 40 -12.58 -0.83 14.35
CA ARG A 40 -12.75 0.34 15.21
C ARG A 40 -12.04 1.59 14.67
N VAL A 41 -11.15 1.43 13.69
CA VAL A 41 -10.52 2.55 12.98
C VAL A 41 -11.61 3.42 12.32
N ALA A 42 -11.46 4.73 12.40
CA ALA A 42 -12.48 5.66 11.95
C ALA A 42 -12.84 5.49 10.45
N GLY A 43 -14.12 5.29 10.16
CA GLY A 43 -14.65 5.08 8.80
C GLY A 43 -14.73 3.61 8.38
N ASN A 44 -14.12 2.68 9.14
CA ASN A 44 -14.12 1.26 8.80
C ASN A 44 -15.44 0.55 9.14
N GLU A 45 -16.40 1.25 9.75
CA GLU A 45 -17.76 0.76 9.99
C GLU A 45 -18.56 0.51 8.70
N VAL A 46 -18.20 1.19 7.62
CA VAL A 46 -18.83 1.12 6.30
C VAL A 46 -17.78 0.91 5.21
N CYS A 47 -18.18 0.37 4.06
CA CYS A 47 -17.31 0.18 2.91
C CYS A 47 -16.79 1.52 2.37
N ALA A 48 -15.49 1.57 2.05
CA ALA A 48 -14.81 2.78 1.57
C ALA A 48 -15.40 3.39 0.28
N ASP A 49 -16.07 2.58 -0.55
CA ASP A 49 -16.48 2.99 -1.90
C ASP A 49 -17.97 3.19 -2.07
N CYS A 50 -18.80 2.43 -1.35
CA CYS A 50 -20.25 2.45 -1.51
C CYS A 50 -21.01 2.66 -0.19
N HIS A 51 -20.29 2.77 0.93
CA HIS A 51 -20.83 2.90 2.28
C HIS A 51 -21.74 1.76 2.76
N SER A 52 -21.69 0.58 2.12
CA SER A 52 -22.35 -0.62 2.62
C SER A 52 -21.82 -0.98 4.03
N PRO A 53 -22.68 -1.29 5.01
CA PRO A 53 -22.26 -1.50 6.40
C PRO A 53 -21.49 -2.79 6.59
N ALA A 54 -20.70 -2.85 7.67
CA ALA A 54 -19.98 -4.05 8.14
C ALA A 54 -19.12 -4.74 7.05
N PRO A 55 -18.21 -4.02 6.39
CA PRO A 55 -17.28 -4.59 5.42
C PRO A 55 -16.39 -5.68 6.07
N LYS A 56 -16.05 -6.71 5.29
CA LYS A 56 -15.25 -7.88 5.73
C LYS A 56 -14.03 -8.14 4.86
N TRP A 57 -13.80 -7.31 3.86
CA TRP A 57 -12.65 -7.40 2.96
C TRP A 57 -11.78 -6.16 3.16
N VAL A 58 -10.52 -6.24 2.75
CA VAL A 58 -9.57 -5.13 2.83
C VAL A 58 -8.71 -5.08 1.57
N SER A 59 -8.40 -3.88 1.10
CA SER A 59 -7.32 -3.65 0.14
C SER A 59 -6.06 -3.28 0.90
N ILE A 60 -5.13 -4.22 1.03
CA ILE A 60 -3.98 -4.10 1.96
C ILE A 60 -2.99 -3.00 1.56
N ASN A 61 -2.79 -2.76 0.27
CA ASN A 61 -1.90 -1.69 -0.21
C ASN A 61 -2.52 -0.29 -0.13
N LEU A 62 -3.86 -0.20 -0.11
CA LEU A 62 -4.59 1.07 -0.03
C LEU A 62 -5.01 1.42 1.40
N GLY A 63 -5.05 0.44 2.31
CA GLY A 63 -5.49 0.63 3.69
C GLY A 63 -6.98 0.86 3.87
N VAL A 64 -7.83 0.26 3.01
CA VAL A 64 -9.29 0.43 3.05
C VAL A 64 -10.05 -0.87 3.25
N VAL A 65 -11.15 -0.82 3.99
CA VAL A 65 -12.08 -1.94 4.17
C VAL A 65 -13.28 -1.84 3.22
N LEU A 66 -13.66 -2.99 2.67
CA LEU A 66 -14.53 -3.15 1.52
C LEU A 66 -15.65 -4.16 1.80
N CYS A 67 -16.84 -3.91 1.22
CA CYS A 67 -17.89 -4.91 1.16
C CYS A 67 -17.54 -6.01 0.14
N ILE A 68 -18.33 -7.09 0.11
CA ILE A 68 -18.10 -8.23 -0.80
C ILE A 68 -18.16 -7.85 -2.28
N GLU A 69 -19.05 -6.92 -2.65
CA GLU A 69 -19.20 -6.52 -4.06
C GLU A 69 -18.08 -5.60 -4.52
N CYS A 70 -17.74 -4.57 -3.72
CA CYS A 70 -16.62 -3.67 -4.05
C CYS A 70 -15.29 -4.42 -4.02
N SER A 71 -15.10 -5.38 -3.11
CA SER A 71 -13.89 -6.22 -3.14
C SER A 71 -13.81 -7.06 -4.41
N GLY A 72 -14.94 -7.54 -4.93
CA GLY A 72 -15.02 -8.18 -6.26
C GLY A 72 -14.60 -7.27 -7.41
N VAL A 73 -14.97 -5.98 -7.36
CA VAL A 73 -14.50 -4.97 -8.33
C VAL A 73 -13.00 -4.73 -8.18
N HIS A 74 -12.50 -4.54 -6.96
CA HIS A 74 -11.07 -4.33 -6.73
C HIS A 74 -10.21 -5.47 -7.29
N ARG A 75 -10.68 -6.72 -7.23
CA ARG A 75 -10.00 -7.87 -7.85
C ARG A 75 -9.88 -7.76 -9.36
N SER A 76 -10.86 -7.16 -10.05
CA SER A 76 -10.81 -7.00 -11.51
C SER A 76 -9.88 -5.87 -11.97
N LEU A 77 -9.41 -4.99 -11.07
CA LEU A 77 -8.46 -3.93 -11.39
C LEU A 77 -7.01 -4.45 -11.49
N GLY A 78 -6.71 -5.58 -10.88
CA GLY A 78 -5.36 -6.16 -10.81
C GLY A 78 -4.55 -5.74 -9.58
N VAL A 79 -3.55 -6.56 -9.24
CA VAL A 79 -2.74 -6.47 -8.01
C VAL A 79 -1.85 -5.23 -7.92
N GLN A 80 -1.60 -4.58 -9.06
CA GLN A 80 -0.90 -3.31 -9.15
C GLN A 80 -1.75 -2.14 -8.65
N VAL A 81 -3.08 -2.25 -8.69
CA VAL A 81 -4.00 -1.23 -8.18
C VAL A 81 -4.47 -1.59 -6.76
N SER A 82 -4.94 -2.82 -6.58
CA SER A 82 -5.51 -3.25 -5.31
C SER A 82 -5.20 -4.71 -5.00
N LYS A 83 -4.73 -4.94 -3.78
CA LYS A 83 -4.43 -6.27 -3.22
C LYS A 83 -5.50 -6.62 -2.21
N VAL A 84 -6.46 -7.46 -2.59
CA VAL A 84 -7.61 -7.79 -1.75
C VAL A 84 -7.33 -8.99 -0.83
N ARG A 85 -7.70 -8.87 0.45
CA ARG A 85 -7.70 -9.94 1.47
C ARG A 85 -8.99 -9.95 2.27
N SER A 86 -9.35 -11.11 2.82
CA SER A 86 -10.45 -11.27 3.76
C SER A 86 -9.97 -10.96 5.18
N LEU A 87 -10.70 -10.10 5.89
CA LEU A 87 -10.40 -9.81 7.28
C LEU A 87 -10.81 -10.95 8.24
N THR A 88 -11.59 -11.93 7.77
CA THR A 88 -12.11 -13.04 8.58
C THR A 88 -11.50 -14.39 8.21
N MET A 89 -10.93 -14.53 7.01
CA MET A 89 -10.41 -15.81 6.51
C MET A 89 -8.89 -15.81 6.32
N ASP A 90 -8.26 -14.64 6.10
CA ASP A 90 -6.81 -14.56 5.88
C ASP A 90 -6.10 -14.14 7.17
N SER A 91 -4.87 -14.62 7.37
CA SER A 91 -3.98 -14.12 8.42
C SER A 91 -3.51 -12.70 8.09
N ILE A 92 -3.32 -11.89 9.13
CA ILE A 92 -2.79 -10.53 9.04
C ILE A 92 -1.56 -10.46 9.92
N ASP A 93 -0.39 -10.37 9.28
CA ASP A 93 0.88 -10.20 9.98
C ASP A 93 0.93 -8.87 10.73
N ASN A 94 1.80 -8.76 11.74
CA ASN A 94 1.87 -7.58 12.59
C ASN A 94 2.20 -6.31 11.81
N GLU A 95 3.12 -6.39 10.85
CA GLU A 95 3.56 -5.25 10.04
C GLU A 95 2.42 -4.74 9.15
N LEU A 96 1.65 -5.67 8.56
CA LEU A 96 0.46 -5.34 7.77
C LEU A 96 -0.65 -4.77 8.66
N ARG A 97 -0.86 -5.33 9.86
CA ARG A 97 -1.84 -4.79 10.82
C ARG A 97 -1.52 -3.34 11.12
N ASP A 98 -0.27 -3.01 11.39
CA ASP A 98 0.13 -1.65 11.75
C ASP A 98 -0.13 -0.66 10.61
N VAL A 99 0.06 -1.08 9.34
CA VAL A 99 -0.36 -0.29 8.17
C VAL A 99 -1.87 -0.06 8.15
N LEU A 100 -2.68 -1.09 8.40
CA LEU A 100 -4.14 -0.99 8.38
C LEU A 100 -4.70 -0.16 9.55
N LEU A 101 -4.03 -0.15 10.70
CA LEU A 101 -4.41 0.66 11.86
C LEU A 101 -4.00 2.13 11.71
N ALA A 102 -2.88 2.40 11.05
CA ALA A 102 -2.41 3.74 10.78
C ALA A 102 -3.18 4.44 9.64
N LEU A 103 -3.77 3.65 8.74
CA LEU A 103 -4.66 4.13 7.68
C LEU A 103 -6.14 3.99 8.12
N GLY A 104 -7.04 3.79 7.16
CA GLY A 104 -8.46 3.61 7.41
C GLY A 104 -9.32 4.41 6.42
N ASN A 105 -10.57 3.98 6.26
CA ASN A 105 -11.45 4.51 5.23
C ASN A 105 -11.63 6.03 5.30
N ARG A 106 -11.74 6.62 6.50
CA ARG A 106 -11.90 8.07 6.65
C ARG A 106 -10.72 8.82 6.06
N GLN A 107 -9.51 8.45 6.45
CA GLN A 107 -8.28 9.10 6.02
C GLN A 107 -7.99 8.85 4.55
N VAL A 108 -8.14 7.60 4.09
CA VAL A 108 -7.94 7.26 2.68
C VAL A 108 -8.95 7.98 1.78
N ASN A 109 -10.22 8.07 2.20
CA ASN A 109 -11.22 8.83 1.46
C ASN A 109 -10.92 10.34 1.49
N ALA A 110 -10.42 10.89 2.62
CA ALA A 110 -10.00 12.29 2.67
C ALA A 110 -8.88 12.61 1.67
N ILE A 111 -8.04 11.63 1.31
CA ILE A 111 -7.01 11.78 0.26
C ILE A 111 -7.61 11.57 -1.13
N PHE A 112 -8.18 10.39 -1.39
CA PHE A 112 -8.61 10.00 -2.73
C PHE A 112 -9.85 10.74 -3.22
N LEU A 113 -10.62 11.36 -2.32
CA LEU A 113 -11.81 12.16 -2.58
C LEU A 113 -11.63 13.63 -2.19
N ALA A 114 -10.39 14.10 -1.99
CA ALA A 114 -10.08 15.46 -1.55
C ALA A 114 -10.72 16.55 -2.44
N HIS A 115 -10.75 16.31 -3.75
CA HIS A 115 -11.18 17.29 -4.76
C HIS A 115 -12.41 16.79 -5.54
N VAL A 116 -13.37 16.18 -4.86
CA VAL A 116 -14.66 15.82 -5.50
C VAL A 116 -15.45 17.10 -5.80
N PRO A 117 -15.79 17.40 -7.07
CA PRO A 117 -16.47 18.63 -7.42
C PRO A 117 -17.93 18.62 -6.98
N SER A 118 -18.48 19.80 -6.72
CA SER A 118 -19.81 19.98 -6.13
C SER A 118 -21.00 19.72 -7.08
N SER A 119 -20.77 19.58 -8.40
CA SER A 119 -21.86 19.29 -9.36
C SER A 119 -21.42 18.36 -10.50
N ASN A 120 -22.33 17.47 -10.93
CA ASN A 120 -22.26 16.55 -12.08
C ASN A 120 -20.97 15.73 -12.22
N VAL A 121 -20.64 14.92 -11.21
CA VAL A 121 -19.55 13.94 -11.29
C VAL A 121 -19.97 12.77 -12.18
N ILE A 122 -19.19 12.52 -13.23
CA ILE A 122 -19.29 11.30 -14.04
C ILE A 122 -18.01 10.48 -13.79
N PRO A 123 -18.09 9.24 -13.28
CA PRO A 123 -19.30 8.51 -12.88
C PRO A 123 -19.86 8.97 -11.53
N PRO A 124 -21.17 8.79 -11.26
CA PRO A 124 -21.76 9.15 -9.98
C PRO A 124 -21.17 8.32 -8.84
N PRO A 125 -21.15 8.85 -7.60
CA PRO A 125 -20.76 8.10 -6.42
C PRO A 125 -21.51 6.77 -6.31
N ALA A 126 -20.80 5.72 -5.90
CA ALA A 126 -21.44 4.44 -5.62
C ALA A 126 -22.12 4.45 -4.24
N HIS A 127 -23.21 3.70 -4.12
CA HIS A 127 -24.00 3.52 -2.91
C HIS A 127 -24.24 2.02 -2.65
N ALA A 128 -24.71 1.66 -1.46
CA ALA A 128 -24.90 0.26 -1.05
C ALA A 128 -25.85 -0.55 -1.97
N ASN A 129 -26.74 0.10 -2.71
CA ASN A 129 -27.66 -0.54 -3.67
C ASN A 129 -27.26 -0.29 -5.13
N SER A 130 -26.12 0.34 -5.39
CA SER A 130 -25.69 0.65 -6.76
C SER A 130 -25.34 -0.63 -7.52
N PRO A 131 -25.73 -0.74 -8.80
CA PRO A 131 -25.42 -1.89 -9.63
C PRO A 131 -23.91 -1.95 -9.90
N ARG A 132 -23.41 -3.14 -10.22
CA ARG A 132 -21.98 -3.40 -10.41
C ARG A 132 -21.30 -2.42 -11.39
N PRO A 133 -21.86 -2.06 -12.56
CA PRO A 133 -21.21 -1.10 -13.47
C PRO A 133 -20.98 0.28 -12.85
N VAL A 134 -21.90 0.76 -12.02
CA VAL A 134 -21.75 2.06 -11.31
C VAL A 134 -20.61 1.99 -10.30
N ARG A 135 -20.52 0.88 -9.56
CA ARG A 135 -19.39 0.64 -8.63
C ARG A 135 -18.07 0.57 -9.37
N GLU A 136 -18.01 -0.18 -10.47
CA GLU A 136 -16.82 -0.31 -11.30
C GLU A 136 -16.34 1.04 -11.82
N ALA A 137 -17.25 1.86 -12.35
CA ALA A 137 -16.91 3.18 -12.82
C ALA A 137 -16.39 4.08 -11.68
N TRP A 138 -17.10 4.13 -10.54
CA TRP A 138 -16.68 4.93 -9.38
C TRP A 138 -15.32 4.51 -8.83
N ILE A 139 -15.10 3.21 -8.64
CA ILE A 139 -13.86 2.67 -8.09
C ILE A 139 -12.68 2.89 -9.05
N LYS A 140 -12.89 2.74 -10.37
CA LYS A 140 -11.87 3.08 -11.38
C LYS A 140 -11.51 4.56 -11.36
N ALA A 141 -12.51 5.45 -11.33
CA ALA A 141 -12.28 6.88 -11.22
C ALA A 141 -11.50 7.24 -9.94
N LYS A 142 -11.84 6.59 -8.82
CA LYS A 142 -11.20 6.81 -7.52
C LYS A 142 -9.74 6.35 -7.48
N TYR A 143 -9.45 5.10 -7.86
CA TYR A 143 -8.13 4.50 -7.60
C TYR A 143 -7.22 4.33 -8.82
N VAL A 144 -7.79 4.12 -10.00
CA VAL A 144 -7.03 3.94 -11.24
C VAL A 144 -6.71 5.30 -11.85
N GLU A 145 -7.74 6.10 -12.09
CA GLU A 145 -7.60 7.44 -12.67
C GLU A 145 -7.17 8.48 -11.62
N ARG A 146 -7.32 8.15 -10.32
CA ARG A 146 -7.01 9.03 -9.18
C ARG A 146 -7.67 10.41 -9.35
N ARG A 147 -8.91 10.38 -9.86
CA ARG A 147 -9.62 11.54 -10.41
C ARG A 147 -9.96 12.61 -9.38
N PHE A 148 -9.91 12.30 -8.09
CA PHE A 148 -10.23 13.27 -7.04
C PHE A 148 -9.08 13.48 -6.04
N ALA A 149 -7.92 12.86 -6.27
CA ALA A 149 -6.75 12.99 -5.40
C ALA A 149 -5.97 14.30 -5.63
N VAL A 150 -6.11 14.90 -6.80
CA VAL A 150 -5.45 16.14 -7.24
C VAL A 150 -6.50 17.09 -7.79
N ALA A 151 -6.32 18.40 -7.58
CA ALA A 151 -7.17 19.44 -8.13
C ALA A 151 -7.24 19.36 -9.66
N GLU A 152 -8.39 19.70 -10.24
CA GLU A 152 -8.66 19.54 -11.68
C GLU A 152 -7.65 20.32 -12.55
N ASP A 153 -7.34 21.56 -12.16
CA ASP A 153 -6.38 22.40 -12.87
C ASP A 153 -4.97 21.80 -12.87
N GLU A 154 -4.55 21.20 -11.76
CA GLU A 154 -3.24 20.57 -11.64
C GLU A 154 -3.16 19.28 -12.44
N ARG A 155 -4.23 18.47 -12.46
CA ARG A 155 -4.30 17.30 -13.36
C ARG A 155 -4.22 17.72 -14.82
N ALA A 156 -4.94 18.77 -15.21
CA ALA A 156 -4.93 19.26 -16.58
C ALA A 156 -3.53 19.73 -17.00
N ARG A 157 -2.81 20.43 -16.11
CA ARG A 157 -1.40 20.83 -16.29
C ARG A 157 -0.48 19.62 -16.43
N SER A 158 -0.51 18.67 -15.50
CA SER A 158 0.33 17.46 -15.57
C SER A 158 0.07 16.60 -16.81
N SER A 159 -1.19 16.55 -17.25
CA SER A 159 -1.55 15.87 -18.50
C SER A 159 -1.04 16.63 -19.74
N ALA A 160 -0.96 17.96 -19.69
CA ALA A 160 -0.39 18.77 -20.75
C ALA A 160 1.14 18.64 -20.81
N THR A 161 1.84 18.65 -19.67
CA THR A 161 3.30 18.45 -19.60
C THR A 161 3.71 17.08 -20.13
N ASN A 162 3.04 16.01 -19.67
CA ASN A 162 3.34 14.64 -20.12
C ASN A 162 3.13 14.48 -21.64
N ARG A 163 2.07 15.09 -22.19
CA ARG A 163 1.86 15.13 -23.66
C ARG A 163 2.96 15.91 -24.37
N GLY A 164 3.40 17.03 -23.80
CA GLY A 164 4.50 17.85 -24.33
C GLY A 164 5.83 17.09 -24.37
N GLU A 165 6.17 16.36 -23.30
CA GLU A 165 7.37 15.51 -23.25
C GLU A 165 7.32 14.36 -24.26
N HIS A 166 6.17 13.71 -24.39
CA HIS A 166 5.97 12.65 -25.39
C HIS A 166 6.12 13.18 -26.83
N LEU A 167 5.64 14.40 -27.10
CA LEU A 167 5.82 15.06 -28.39
C LEU A 167 7.28 15.48 -28.65
N LYS A 168 8.02 15.91 -27.62
CA LYS A 168 9.46 16.20 -27.71
C LYS A 168 10.28 14.94 -28.03
N HIS A 169 9.95 13.80 -27.41
CA HIS A 169 10.59 12.52 -27.73
C HIS A 169 10.24 12.01 -29.14
N LYS A 170 9.05 12.34 -29.67
CA LYS A 170 8.64 11.95 -31.02
C LYS A 170 9.25 12.81 -32.12
N THR A 171 9.65 14.05 -31.81
CA THR A 171 10.31 14.95 -32.77
C THR A 171 11.83 14.73 -32.85
N SER A 172 12.43 14.03 -31.88
CA SER A 172 13.84 13.63 -31.88
C SER A 172 14.11 12.23 -32.43
N GLY A 173 13.07 11.43 -32.74
CA GLY A 173 13.18 10.11 -33.35
C GLY A 173 12.32 9.99 -34.60
N GLY A 174 12.96 9.91 -35.77
CA GLY A 174 12.29 9.85 -37.07
C GLY A 174 11.38 8.62 -37.27
N SER A 175 10.30 8.86 -38.01
CA SER A 175 9.43 7.93 -38.77
C SER A 175 8.99 6.62 -38.10
N GLY A 176 7.75 6.61 -37.61
CA GLY A 176 7.04 5.38 -37.22
C GLY A 176 5.54 5.62 -37.14
N VAL A 177 4.80 5.00 -38.07
CA VAL A 177 3.34 5.05 -38.20
C VAL A 177 2.68 4.47 -36.95
N ASN A 178 1.92 5.27 -36.21
CA ASN A 178 1.03 4.78 -35.14
C ASN A 178 -0.42 4.78 -35.62
N ARG A 179 -0.98 3.56 -35.75
CA ARG A 179 -2.43 3.33 -35.66
C ARG A 179 -2.82 3.44 -34.18
N SER A 180 -3.39 4.57 -33.80
CA SER A 180 -4.10 4.70 -32.53
C SER A 180 -5.57 4.30 -32.74
N SER A 181 -5.93 3.13 -32.23
CA SER A 181 -7.31 2.67 -32.04
C SER A 181 -7.95 3.50 -30.92
N SER A 182 -8.71 4.53 -31.29
CA SER A 182 -9.63 5.21 -30.39
C SER A 182 -11.03 4.64 -30.56
N TYR A 183 -11.56 4.22 -29.42
CA TYR A 183 -12.94 3.93 -29.06
C TYR A 183 -13.96 4.86 -29.79
N ALA A 184 -14.45 4.45 -30.97
CA ALA A 184 -15.55 5.11 -31.68
C ALA A 184 -16.10 4.21 -32.82
N ASP A 185 -16.42 2.94 -32.54
CA ASP A 185 -17.18 2.10 -33.49
C ASP A 185 -17.97 1.03 -32.71
N VAL A 186 -19.07 1.46 -32.07
CA VAL A 186 -20.21 0.58 -31.77
C VAL A 186 -21.47 1.42 -31.85
N GLN A 187 -21.99 1.63 -33.06
CA GLN A 187 -23.42 1.80 -33.30
C GLN A 187 -23.72 1.59 -34.79
N GLU A 188 -24.87 0.96 -35.03
CA GLU A 188 -25.45 0.62 -36.33
C GLU A 188 -24.94 -0.69 -36.98
N ALA A 189 -25.22 -1.79 -36.29
CA ALA A 189 -25.66 -3.01 -36.98
C ALA A 189 -27.19 -3.02 -36.97
N GLU A 190 -27.82 -2.65 -38.08
CA GLU A 190 -29.14 -3.13 -38.49
C GLU A 190 -29.49 -2.57 -39.88
N ALA A 191 -29.45 -3.45 -40.89
CA ALA A 191 -30.28 -3.49 -42.10
C ALA A 191 -29.46 -4.04 -43.28
N ASP A 192 -29.37 -5.37 -43.31
CA ASP A 192 -29.03 -6.08 -44.54
C ASP A 192 -30.29 -6.20 -45.41
N ASN A 193 -30.07 -6.10 -46.73
CA ASN A 193 -30.89 -6.63 -47.81
C ASN A 193 -32.11 -5.81 -48.35
N ARG A 194 -31.88 -5.04 -49.44
CA ARG A 194 -32.44 -5.36 -50.78
C ARG A 194 -32.14 -4.32 -51.88
N ALA A 195 -31.61 -4.85 -52.99
CA ALA A 195 -31.92 -4.53 -54.39
C ALA A 195 -31.61 -3.15 -55.01
N ARG A 196 -30.63 -3.19 -55.93
CA ARG A 196 -30.50 -2.49 -57.23
C ARG A 196 -31.79 -1.81 -57.76
N ILE A 197 -31.71 -0.54 -58.18
CA ILE A 197 -32.18 -0.02 -59.50
C ILE A 197 -31.34 1.22 -59.90
N GLU A 198 -30.68 1.07 -61.06
CA GLU A 198 -30.34 1.98 -62.17
C GLU A 198 -30.09 3.51 -62.02
N ALA A 199 -29.12 3.94 -62.84
CA ALA A 199 -28.75 5.28 -63.27
C ALA A 199 -29.95 6.06 -63.89
N ASP A 200 -29.95 7.36 -64.20
CA ASP A 200 -28.93 8.25 -64.77
C ASP A 200 -29.58 9.70 -64.76
N PRO A 201 -29.36 10.67 -65.68
CA PRO A 201 -28.31 11.68 -65.67
C PRO A 201 -28.81 13.09 -66.12
N TRP A 202 -28.86 14.13 -65.28
CA TRP A 202 -28.80 15.52 -65.79
C TRP A 202 -28.48 16.55 -64.69
N SER A 203 -27.43 17.31 -64.97
CA SER A 203 -26.98 18.57 -64.36
C SER A 203 -28.06 19.64 -64.15
N ALA A 204 -27.96 20.45 -63.09
CA ALA A 204 -27.98 21.93 -63.19
C ALA A 204 -27.90 22.59 -61.80
N ASP A 205 -26.78 23.27 -61.58
CA ASP A 205 -26.64 24.60 -60.96
C ASP A 205 -27.86 25.21 -60.25
N LEU A 206 -27.75 25.42 -58.94
CA LEU A 206 -28.29 26.60 -58.25
C LEU A 206 -27.37 27.01 -57.10
N THR A 207 -26.68 28.11 -57.35
CA THR A 207 -25.90 28.93 -56.43
C THR A 207 -26.68 29.34 -55.16
N ILE A 208 -26.07 29.20 -53.98
CA ILE A 208 -26.47 29.93 -52.77
C ILE A 208 -25.26 30.66 -52.18
N PRO A 209 -25.36 31.95 -51.78
CA PRO A 209 -24.22 32.80 -51.45
C PRO A 209 -23.60 32.55 -50.07
N ILE A 210 -22.32 32.90 -50.00
CA ILE A 210 -21.43 32.86 -48.84
C ILE A 210 -21.66 34.07 -47.88
N SER A 211 -21.59 33.79 -46.56
CA SER A 211 -20.96 34.57 -45.44
C SER A 211 -21.83 35.42 -44.48
N PRO A 212 -21.33 35.80 -43.25
CA PRO A 212 -20.04 35.41 -42.61
C PRO A 212 -20.05 35.02 -41.09
N ILE A 213 -19.04 34.22 -40.72
CA ILE A 213 -18.07 34.34 -39.59
C ILE A 213 -18.60 34.17 -38.14
N SER A 214 -18.32 33.08 -37.40
CA SER A 214 -17.04 32.53 -36.89
C SER A 214 -16.61 33.06 -35.52
N LYS A 215 -16.41 32.13 -34.56
CA LYS A 215 -15.14 31.93 -33.85
C LYS A 215 -15.08 30.51 -33.26
N ARG A 216 -14.68 29.56 -34.11
CA ARG A 216 -14.09 28.29 -33.69
C ARG A 216 -12.58 28.57 -33.61
N LEU A 217 -12.04 28.72 -32.40
CA LEU A 217 -10.61 28.95 -32.23
C LEU A 217 -9.86 27.62 -32.38
N SER A 218 -9.14 27.55 -33.49
CA SER A 218 -8.22 26.51 -33.90
C SER A 218 -6.90 26.63 -33.14
N ALA A 219 -6.28 25.46 -32.91
CA ALA A 219 -4.90 25.31 -32.49
C ALA A 219 -3.94 25.78 -33.59
N CYS A 220 -3.03 26.70 -33.24
CA CYS A 220 -1.60 26.75 -33.58
C CYS A 220 -1.08 28.14 -33.20
N GLY A 221 -0.43 28.22 -32.05
CA GLY A 221 0.36 29.38 -31.65
C GLY A 221 1.81 28.93 -31.54
N SER A 222 2.53 29.03 -32.64
CA SER A 222 3.99 29.06 -32.63
C SER A 222 4.42 30.38 -32.02
N ASP A 223 5.24 30.35 -30.96
CA ASP A 223 6.18 31.43 -30.72
C ASP A 223 7.47 30.89 -30.11
N THR A 224 8.55 31.14 -30.84
CA THR A 224 9.93 30.97 -30.45
C THR A 224 10.35 32.18 -29.63
N ALA A 225 10.61 31.99 -28.35
CA ALA A 225 11.47 32.87 -27.56
C ALA A 225 12.24 32.02 -26.55
N LEU A 226 13.48 31.71 -26.92
CA LEU A 226 14.51 31.20 -26.03
C LEU A 226 14.97 32.33 -25.09
N ASP A 227 15.46 31.92 -23.93
CA ASP A 227 16.31 32.69 -23.01
C ASP A 227 15.64 33.77 -22.16
N THR A 228 15.01 33.31 -21.08
CA THR A 228 15.27 33.91 -19.78
C THR A 228 15.24 32.78 -18.75
N VAL A 229 16.30 32.71 -17.95
CA VAL A 229 16.38 31.99 -16.67
C VAL A 229 15.24 32.48 -15.76
N ALA A 230 14.04 31.96 -16.01
CA ALA A 230 12.92 32.07 -15.10
C ALA A 230 13.08 30.90 -14.13
N SER A 231 13.59 31.23 -12.94
CA SER A 231 13.35 30.50 -11.71
C SER A 231 12.09 29.63 -11.84
N VAL A 232 12.26 28.32 -11.82
CA VAL A 232 11.15 27.39 -11.61
C VAL A 232 10.52 27.85 -10.30
N GLN A 233 9.41 28.58 -10.38
CA GLN A 233 8.53 28.77 -9.25
C GLN A 233 7.98 27.38 -8.96
N LEU A 234 8.70 26.67 -8.08
CA LEU A 234 8.27 25.41 -7.52
C LEU A 234 6.89 25.64 -6.93
N ASN A 235 5.91 24.94 -7.47
CA ASN A 235 4.54 25.01 -7.02
C ASN A 235 4.53 24.52 -5.55
N PRO A 236 4.02 25.31 -4.58
CA PRO A 236 4.07 24.94 -3.16
C PRO A 236 3.33 23.64 -2.78
N GLU A 237 2.44 23.16 -3.66
CA GLU A 237 1.55 22.01 -3.40
C GLU A 237 1.97 20.72 -4.10
N ALA A 238 2.93 20.77 -5.03
CA ALA A 238 3.42 19.56 -5.69
C ALA A 238 4.22 18.73 -4.68
N THR A 239 3.83 17.46 -4.46
CA THR A 239 4.60 16.57 -3.59
C THR A 239 6.05 16.50 -4.07
N THR A 240 6.95 17.01 -3.24
CA THR A 240 8.39 16.98 -3.50
C THR A 240 9.01 15.72 -2.90
N TRP A 241 10.14 15.29 -3.46
CA TRP A 241 10.93 14.21 -2.87
C TRP A 241 11.28 14.47 -1.39
N HIS A 242 11.48 15.74 -1.01
CA HIS A 242 11.72 16.12 0.38
C HIS A 242 10.58 15.69 1.32
N ALA A 243 9.33 15.95 0.94
CA ALA A 243 8.16 15.58 1.74
C ALA A 243 8.03 14.05 1.86
N VAL A 244 8.30 13.31 0.77
CA VAL A 244 8.30 11.84 0.78
C VAL A 244 9.42 11.31 1.68
N LYS A 245 10.60 11.90 1.60
CA LYS A 245 11.75 11.56 2.45
C LYS A 245 11.40 11.76 3.93
N GLU A 246 10.88 12.92 4.30
CA GLU A 246 10.45 13.22 5.68
C GLU A 246 9.37 12.25 6.18
N ALA A 247 8.40 11.91 5.33
CA ALA A 247 7.38 10.91 5.65
C ALA A 247 7.98 9.51 5.85
N CYS A 248 9.00 9.13 5.06
CA CYS A 248 9.75 7.88 5.25
C CYS A 248 10.61 7.88 6.53
N GLU A 249 11.17 9.03 6.92
CA GLU A 249 11.99 9.17 8.14
C GLU A 249 11.13 9.09 9.40
N SER A 250 9.97 9.74 9.39
CA SER A 250 9.01 9.79 10.51
C SER A 250 8.07 8.59 10.58
N GLY A 251 7.90 7.86 9.47
CA GLY A 251 6.94 6.76 9.37
C GLY A 251 5.50 7.21 9.11
N ASP A 252 5.29 8.43 8.62
CA ASP A 252 3.96 8.95 8.30
C ASP A 252 3.37 8.31 7.03
N LEU A 253 2.58 7.26 7.22
CA LEU A 253 1.90 6.56 6.13
C LEU A 253 0.87 7.41 5.40
N LEU A 254 0.30 8.42 6.06
CA LEU A 254 -0.74 9.25 5.45
C LEU A 254 -0.13 10.15 4.38
N SER A 255 1.02 10.76 4.69
CA SER A 255 1.78 11.55 3.72
C SER A 255 2.32 10.69 2.57
N LEU A 256 2.78 9.46 2.84
CA LEU A 256 3.18 8.52 1.79
C LEU A 256 1.99 8.12 0.90
N LEU A 257 0.83 7.86 1.47
CA LEU A 257 -0.38 7.55 0.72
C LEU A 257 -0.85 8.75 -0.10
N LYS A 258 -0.76 9.97 0.44
CA LYS A 258 -1.09 11.20 -0.28
C LYS A 258 -0.16 11.39 -1.48
N ALA A 259 1.15 11.25 -1.29
CA ALA A 259 2.14 11.28 -2.36
C ALA A 259 1.81 10.24 -3.44
N HIS A 260 1.52 9.00 -3.04
CA HIS A 260 1.12 7.95 -3.97
C HIS A 260 -0.15 8.31 -4.74
N ALA A 261 -1.20 8.78 -4.06
CA ALA A 261 -2.47 9.15 -4.69
C ALA A 261 -2.33 10.33 -5.67
N GLN A 262 -1.38 11.23 -5.43
CA GLN A 262 -1.05 12.32 -6.36
C GLN A 262 -0.22 11.87 -7.57
N GLY A 263 0.22 10.60 -7.60
CA GLY A 263 1.00 10.05 -8.72
C GLY A 263 2.51 10.14 -8.55
N PHE A 264 3.01 10.45 -7.34
CA PHE A 264 4.45 10.41 -7.08
C PHE A 264 4.99 8.97 -7.22
N ASP A 265 6.13 8.82 -7.89
CA ASP A 265 6.80 7.53 -8.04
C ASP A 265 7.58 7.18 -6.76
N LEU A 266 6.99 6.30 -5.94
CA LEU A 266 7.61 5.77 -4.72
C LEU A 266 8.62 4.63 -4.97
N ILE A 267 8.69 4.12 -6.21
CA ILE A 267 9.51 2.97 -6.58
C ILE A 267 10.87 3.41 -7.13
N GLY A 268 10.89 4.53 -7.85
CA GLY A 268 12.08 5.09 -8.50
C GLY A 268 13.19 5.53 -7.55
N LEU A 269 14.37 5.73 -8.14
CA LEU A 269 15.51 6.34 -7.48
C LEU A 269 15.38 7.86 -7.51
N HIS A 270 15.55 8.48 -6.34
CA HIS A 270 15.57 9.92 -6.15
C HIS A 270 16.85 10.28 -5.42
N ALA A 271 17.73 11.07 -6.06
CA ALA A 271 19.08 11.36 -5.55
C ALA A 271 19.83 10.08 -5.10
N GLY A 272 19.81 9.06 -5.99
CA GLY A 272 20.53 7.81 -5.79
C GLY A 272 20.02 6.90 -4.66
N THR A 273 18.87 7.20 -4.07
CA THR A 273 18.24 6.37 -3.04
C THR A 273 16.75 6.13 -3.33
N THR A 274 16.14 5.14 -2.68
CA THR A 274 14.70 4.84 -2.83
C THR A 274 13.97 5.21 -1.54
N ALA A 275 12.64 5.39 -1.61
CA ALA A 275 11.82 5.56 -0.42
C ALA A 275 11.99 4.36 0.55
N LEU A 276 12.16 3.15 0.01
CA LEU A 276 12.40 1.94 0.79
C LEU A 276 13.70 2.04 1.59
N HIS A 277 14.80 2.51 0.98
CA HIS A 277 16.07 2.70 1.67
C HIS A 277 15.96 3.69 2.85
N ILE A 278 15.24 4.80 2.67
CA ILE A 278 15.06 5.79 3.75
C ILE A 278 14.22 5.21 4.89
N ALA A 279 13.06 4.62 4.59
CA ALA A 279 12.20 4.01 5.60
C ALA A 279 12.92 2.89 6.38
N THR A 280 13.75 2.11 5.69
CA THR A 280 14.56 1.06 6.30
C THR A 280 15.64 1.63 7.21
N ARG A 281 16.41 2.63 6.77
CA ARG A 281 17.44 3.28 7.59
C ARG A 281 16.89 3.88 8.88
N HIS A 282 15.64 4.33 8.88
CA HIS A 282 14.98 4.92 10.05
C HIS A 282 14.12 3.94 10.87
N GLY A 283 14.13 2.65 10.56
CA GLY A 283 13.44 1.65 11.40
C GLY A 283 11.92 1.68 11.29
N GLN A 284 11.39 2.32 10.24
CA GLN A 284 9.95 2.48 10.02
C GLN A 284 9.33 1.23 9.38
N THR A 285 9.11 0.17 10.18
CA THR A 285 8.58 -1.13 9.73
C THR A 285 7.25 -1.02 8.96
N ALA A 286 6.31 -0.18 9.43
CA ALA A 286 5.03 0.01 8.74
C ALA A 286 5.20 0.75 7.40
N ALA A 287 6.12 1.72 7.32
CA ALA A 287 6.40 2.42 6.06
C ALA A 287 7.09 1.50 5.05
N VAL A 288 8.02 0.65 5.51
CA VAL A 288 8.60 -0.43 4.70
C VAL A 288 7.51 -1.36 4.17
N GLU A 289 6.57 -1.79 5.02
CA GLU A 289 5.46 -2.65 4.58
C GLU A 289 4.58 -1.96 3.54
N PHE A 290 4.21 -0.70 3.79
CA PHE A 290 3.40 0.10 2.86
C PHE A 290 4.08 0.24 1.48
N LEU A 291 5.38 0.52 1.45
CA LEU A 291 6.15 0.68 0.21
C LEU A 291 6.24 -0.65 -0.56
N LEU A 292 6.50 -1.76 0.13
CA LEU A 292 6.52 -3.10 -0.48
C LEU A 292 5.14 -3.48 -1.05
N LEU A 293 4.07 -3.21 -0.30
CA LEU A 293 2.69 -3.42 -0.78
C LEU A 293 2.36 -2.55 -1.99
N ASN A 294 3.02 -1.42 -2.19
CA ASN A 294 2.86 -0.52 -3.33
C ASN A 294 3.95 -0.68 -4.41
N GLY A 295 4.68 -1.81 -4.41
CA GLY A 295 5.51 -2.22 -5.53
C GLY A 295 6.98 -1.79 -5.44
N ALA A 296 7.44 -1.32 -4.28
CA ALA A 296 8.87 -1.11 -4.07
C ALA A 296 9.65 -2.41 -4.30
N LYS A 297 10.72 -2.32 -5.08
CA LYS A 297 11.57 -3.46 -5.42
C LYS A 297 12.58 -3.71 -4.30
N LEU A 298 12.61 -4.95 -3.78
CA LEU A 298 13.44 -5.36 -2.64
C LEU A 298 14.95 -5.14 -2.87
N ASN A 299 15.42 -5.46 -4.08
CA ASN A 299 16.85 -5.54 -4.41
C ASN A 299 17.35 -4.32 -5.19
N MET A 300 16.65 -3.19 -5.10
CA MET A 300 17.18 -1.93 -5.66
C MET A 300 18.44 -1.53 -4.89
N LEU A 301 19.38 -0.95 -5.61
CA LEU A 301 20.68 -0.54 -5.09
C LEU A 301 20.70 0.98 -4.90
N ASP A 302 21.20 1.45 -3.75
CA ASP A 302 21.49 2.87 -3.53
C ASP A 302 22.86 3.28 -4.13
N GLU A 303 23.29 4.52 -3.92
CA GLU A 303 24.58 5.05 -4.42
C GLU A 303 25.81 4.25 -3.96
N LYS A 304 25.71 3.52 -2.84
CA LYS A 304 26.76 2.66 -2.29
C LYS A 304 26.54 1.19 -2.62
N LEU A 305 25.64 0.91 -3.56
CA LEU A 305 25.19 -0.42 -3.94
C LEU A 305 24.60 -1.21 -2.76
N ASN A 306 24.08 -0.53 -1.73
CA ASN A 306 23.36 -1.21 -0.66
C ASN A 306 21.92 -1.47 -1.10
N THR A 307 21.41 -2.66 -0.79
CA THR A 307 19.98 -2.93 -0.78
C THR A 307 19.35 -2.49 0.56
N ALA A 308 18.02 -2.46 0.62
CA ALA A 308 17.32 -2.29 1.89
C ALA A 308 17.77 -3.33 2.95
N LEU A 309 18.09 -4.56 2.54
CA LEU A 309 18.55 -5.60 3.46
C LEU A 309 19.93 -5.29 4.08
N HIS A 310 20.83 -4.65 3.33
CA HIS A 310 22.11 -4.16 3.88
C HIS A 310 21.86 -3.09 4.94
N LEU A 311 21.03 -2.10 4.64
CA LEU A 311 20.73 -1.00 5.57
C LEU A 311 20.02 -1.49 6.84
N ALA A 312 19.02 -2.38 6.71
CA ALA A 312 18.35 -2.97 7.86
C ALA A 312 19.31 -3.75 8.77
N THR A 313 20.32 -4.40 8.17
CA THR A 313 21.32 -5.15 8.90
C THR A 313 22.31 -4.24 9.63
N GLN A 314 22.81 -3.22 8.94
CA GLN A 314 23.76 -2.26 9.50
C GLN A 314 23.19 -1.52 10.73
N GLU A 315 21.90 -1.18 10.69
CA GLU A 315 21.22 -0.47 11.78
C GLU A 315 20.62 -1.42 12.85
N ALA A 316 20.89 -2.73 12.77
CA ALA A 316 20.35 -3.74 13.69
C ALA A 316 18.81 -3.82 13.73
N HIS A 317 18.14 -3.50 12.62
CA HIS A 317 16.68 -3.52 12.53
C HIS A 317 16.14 -4.93 12.28
N THR A 318 16.27 -5.82 13.27
CA THR A 318 15.93 -7.25 13.17
C THR A 318 14.54 -7.51 12.59
N LEU A 319 13.53 -6.73 12.97
CA LEU A 319 12.16 -6.88 12.42
C LEU A 319 12.10 -6.59 10.92
N GLN A 320 12.81 -5.58 10.45
CA GLN A 320 12.87 -5.27 9.02
C GLN A 320 13.67 -6.32 8.25
N VAL A 321 14.75 -6.86 8.84
CA VAL A 321 15.47 -8.01 8.26
C VAL A 321 14.52 -9.20 8.10
N CYS A 322 13.78 -9.58 9.15
CA CYS A 322 12.76 -10.63 9.08
C CYS A 322 11.73 -10.36 7.96
N GLN A 323 11.20 -9.15 7.89
CA GLN A 323 10.21 -8.75 6.90
C GLN A 323 10.73 -8.83 5.46
N LEU A 324 11.95 -8.34 5.21
CA LEU A 324 12.58 -8.37 3.89
C LEU A 324 12.92 -9.81 3.46
N LEU A 325 13.43 -10.65 4.38
CA LEU A 325 13.72 -12.06 4.12
C LEU A 325 12.45 -12.87 3.82
N LYS A 326 11.36 -12.67 4.58
CA LYS A 326 10.04 -13.28 4.29
C LYS A 326 9.53 -12.96 2.88
N ARG A 327 9.95 -11.81 2.32
CA ARG A 327 9.56 -11.35 0.98
C ARG A 327 10.54 -11.78 -0.11
N GLY A 328 11.59 -12.55 0.22
CA GLY A 328 12.57 -13.06 -0.73
C GLY A 328 13.61 -12.01 -1.16
N ALA A 329 13.98 -11.08 -0.27
CA ALA A 329 15.11 -10.20 -0.51
C ALA A 329 16.39 -11.02 -0.75
N ASP A 330 17.18 -10.63 -1.75
CA ASP A 330 18.42 -11.32 -2.08
C ASP A 330 19.50 -10.96 -1.07
N ASN A 331 20.00 -11.97 -0.37
CA ASN A 331 21.01 -11.85 0.68
C ASN A 331 22.44 -12.15 0.18
N ASN A 332 22.63 -12.37 -1.13
CA ASN A 332 23.94 -12.62 -1.74
C ASN A 332 24.53 -11.40 -2.46
N LEU A 333 23.76 -10.32 -2.60
CA LEU A 333 24.22 -9.10 -3.24
C LEU A 333 25.32 -8.46 -2.39
N ALA A 334 26.41 -8.09 -3.03
CA ALA A 334 27.51 -7.37 -2.40
C ALA A 334 27.40 -5.87 -2.69
N ASN A 335 27.65 -5.04 -1.68
CA ASN A 335 27.70 -3.60 -1.83
C ASN A 335 29.04 -3.11 -2.43
N VAL A 336 29.26 -1.79 -2.46
CA VAL A 336 30.50 -1.19 -3.01
C VAL A 336 31.78 -1.65 -2.32
N ASP A 337 31.70 -2.05 -1.04
CA ASP A 337 32.82 -2.58 -0.26
C ASP A 337 33.03 -4.09 -0.47
N GLY A 338 32.24 -4.71 -1.35
CA GLY A 338 32.24 -6.16 -1.58
C GLY A 338 31.60 -6.96 -0.44
N LYS A 339 30.86 -6.31 0.46
CA LYS A 339 30.23 -6.95 1.62
C LYS A 339 28.79 -7.34 1.33
N THR A 340 28.43 -8.56 1.67
CA THR A 340 27.03 -9.02 1.70
C THR A 340 26.34 -8.56 2.98
N PRO A 341 25.00 -8.62 3.09
CA PRO A 341 24.30 -8.36 4.34
C PRO A 341 24.80 -9.26 5.49
N LEU A 342 25.15 -10.52 5.19
CA LEU A 342 25.70 -11.42 6.21
C LEU A 342 27.07 -10.96 6.72
N ASP A 343 27.94 -10.45 5.85
CA ASP A 343 29.24 -9.91 6.27
C ASP A 343 29.07 -8.72 7.21
N ILE A 344 28.16 -7.80 6.88
CA ILE A 344 27.80 -6.67 7.75
C ILE A 344 27.27 -7.18 9.10
N ALA A 345 26.40 -8.18 9.12
CA ALA A 345 25.86 -8.73 10.38
C ALA A 345 26.96 -9.31 11.28
N MET A 346 27.97 -9.96 10.69
CA MET A 346 29.10 -10.53 11.42
C MET A 346 30.02 -9.43 11.97
N GLU A 347 30.34 -8.41 11.17
CA GLU A 347 31.17 -7.28 11.59
C GLU A 347 30.51 -6.44 12.69
N CYS A 348 29.21 -6.21 12.60
CA CYS A 348 28.44 -5.48 13.60
C CYS A 348 28.03 -6.36 14.81
N THR A 349 28.39 -7.64 14.83
CA THR A 349 28.12 -8.61 15.92
C THR A 349 26.63 -8.82 16.24
N HIS A 350 25.75 -8.74 15.24
CA HIS A 350 24.31 -8.92 15.41
C HIS A 350 23.89 -10.40 15.35
N ALA A 351 24.05 -11.12 16.47
CA ALA A 351 23.86 -12.58 16.55
C ALA A 351 22.50 -13.09 16.03
N ASP A 352 21.40 -12.41 16.35
CA ASP A 352 20.07 -12.78 15.85
C ASP A 352 19.97 -12.63 14.33
N ILE A 353 20.53 -11.56 13.77
CA ILE A 353 20.53 -11.31 12.32
C ILE A 353 21.43 -12.32 11.59
N VAL A 354 22.60 -12.66 12.16
CA VAL A 354 23.46 -13.73 11.65
C VAL A 354 22.69 -15.05 11.61
N THR A 355 21.95 -15.36 12.67
CA THR A 355 21.13 -16.59 12.73
C THR A 355 20.06 -16.60 11.64
N LEU A 356 19.34 -15.48 11.43
CA LEU A 356 18.37 -15.33 10.35
C LEU A 356 18.99 -15.60 8.97
N PHE A 357 20.15 -15.01 8.69
CA PHE A 357 20.84 -15.23 7.42
C PHE A 357 21.30 -16.68 7.25
N ARG A 358 21.88 -17.29 8.29
CA ARG A 358 22.35 -18.67 8.22
C ARG A 358 21.20 -19.65 7.99
N VAL A 359 20.06 -19.47 8.66
CA VAL A 359 18.86 -20.28 8.41
C VAL A 359 18.30 -20.05 7.00
N THR A 360 18.32 -18.81 6.51
CA THR A 360 17.89 -18.51 5.13
C THR A 360 18.81 -19.16 4.10
N ILE A 361 20.13 -19.14 4.31
CA ILE A 361 21.10 -19.80 3.44
C ILE A 361 20.86 -21.32 3.45
N MET A 362 20.72 -21.93 4.62
CA MET A 362 20.40 -23.36 4.75
C MET A 362 19.11 -23.73 4.01
N ARG A 363 18.08 -22.88 4.09
CA ARG A 363 16.84 -23.05 3.32
C ARG A 363 17.12 -23.00 1.81
N ASN A 364 17.85 -22.00 1.33
CA ASN A 364 18.13 -21.81 -0.10
C ASN A 364 19.01 -22.92 -0.69
N GLU A 365 19.93 -23.48 0.11
CA GLU A 365 20.76 -24.63 -0.28
C GLU A 365 19.95 -25.94 -0.35
N PHE A 366 18.89 -26.06 0.45
CA PHE A 366 18.02 -27.22 0.45
C PHE A 366 17.03 -27.18 -0.73
N ASN A 367 17.45 -27.73 -1.87
CA ASN A 367 16.67 -27.70 -3.11
C ASN A 367 15.65 -28.85 -3.12
N ALA A 368 14.40 -28.55 -2.74
CA ALA A 368 13.24 -29.40 -3.03
C ALA A 368 12.13 -28.53 -3.62
N ASP A 369 11.97 -28.64 -4.93
CA ASP A 369 10.90 -28.02 -5.70
C ASP A 369 9.54 -28.42 -5.08
N TYR A 370 8.92 -27.46 -4.38
CA TYR A 370 7.68 -27.54 -3.60
C TYR A 370 7.78 -28.34 -2.28
N ASN A 371 7.54 -27.64 -1.16
CA ASN A 371 7.62 -28.11 0.23
C ASN A 371 9.04 -28.39 0.74
N ASN A 372 9.88 -27.35 0.77
CA ASN A 372 11.15 -27.43 1.46
C ASN A 372 10.90 -27.61 2.98
N PRO A 373 11.37 -28.70 3.60
CA PRO A 373 11.17 -28.98 5.03
C PRO A 373 11.79 -27.90 5.94
N MET A 374 12.72 -27.09 5.42
CA MET A 374 13.29 -25.96 6.14
C MET A 374 12.36 -24.75 6.20
N ASP A 375 11.26 -24.74 5.45
CA ASP A 375 10.30 -23.63 5.44
C ASP A 375 9.64 -23.45 6.80
N GLU A 376 9.18 -24.54 7.42
CA GLU A 376 8.59 -24.52 8.76
C GLU A 376 9.63 -24.07 9.80
N THR A 377 10.86 -24.58 9.70
CA THR A 377 11.96 -24.18 10.59
C THR A 377 12.25 -22.69 10.46
N MET A 378 12.32 -22.17 9.23
CA MET A 378 12.56 -20.75 8.97
C MET A 378 11.42 -19.90 9.52
N GLU A 379 10.17 -20.30 9.33
CA GLU A 379 9.00 -19.59 9.87
C GLU A 379 9.02 -19.52 11.39
N VAL A 380 9.35 -20.63 12.07
CA VAL A 380 9.46 -20.68 13.54
C VAL A 380 10.59 -19.79 14.03
N VAL A 381 11.78 -19.88 13.43
CA VAL A 381 12.93 -19.05 13.82
C VAL A 381 12.64 -17.56 13.62
N ILE A 382 12.08 -17.19 12.46
CA ILE A 382 11.71 -15.81 12.18
C ILE A 382 10.64 -15.32 13.17
N SER A 383 9.66 -16.16 13.50
CA SER A 383 8.61 -15.81 14.46
C SER A 383 9.17 -15.60 15.87
N ASP A 384 10.04 -16.48 16.37
CA ASP A 384 10.66 -16.34 17.70
C ASP A 384 11.54 -15.08 17.79
N ILE A 385 12.43 -14.90 16.83
CA ILE A 385 13.31 -13.73 16.76
C ILE A 385 12.49 -12.44 16.66
N ALA A 386 11.43 -12.43 15.84
CA ALA A 386 10.55 -11.27 15.73
C ALA A 386 9.82 -10.99 17.05
N GLN A 387 9.32 -12.02 17.75
CA GLN A 387 8.66 -11.84 19.06
C GLN A 387 9.63 -11.28 20.11
N ARG A 388 10.86 -11.79 20.17
CA ARG A 388 11.91 -11.25 21.05
C ARG A 388 12.23 -9.80 20.72
N ALA A 389 12.43 -9.47 19.44
CA ALA A 389 12.71 -8.10 19.00
C ALA A 389 11.55 -7.13 19.31
N VAL A 390 10.29 -7.57 19.18
CA VAL A 390 9.13 -6.76 19.61
C VAL A 390 9.13 -6.54 21.12
N ALA A 391 9.39 -7.59 21.91
CA ALA A 391 9.43 -7.47 23.36
C ALA A 391 10.53 -6.52 23.83
N GLU A 392 11.72 -6.59 23.24
CA GLU A 392 12.83 -5.67 23.53
C GLU A 392 12.49 -4.22 23.15
N LYS A 393 11.84 -4.00 22.00
CA LYS A 393 11.42 -2.66 21.57
C LYS A 393 10.43 -2.04 22.57
N GLU A 394 9.47 -2.81 23.06
CA GLU A 394 8.50 -2.35 24.06
C GLU A 394 9.15 -2.12 25.44
N GLN A 395 10.12 -2.95 25.83
CA GLN A 395 10.92 -2.71 27.04
C GLN A 395 11.71 -1.40 26.95
N ARG A 396 12.35 -1.11 25.82
CA ARG A 396 13.08 0.16 25.61
C ARG A 396 12.16 1.37 25.67
N LYS A 397 10.97 1.30 25.05
CA LYS A 397 9.96 2.37 25.14
C LYS A 397 9.52 2.62 26.58
N THR A 398 9.20 1.55 27.32
CA THR A 398 8.75 1.67 28.71
C THR A 398 9.86 2.14 29.64
N ALA A 399 11.12 1.85 29.36
CA ALA A 399 12.27 2.40 30.08
C ALA A 399 12.44 3.91 29.82
N SER A 400 12.42 4.33 28.54
CA SER A 400 12.53 5.74 28.16
C SER A 400 11.40 6.60 28.74
N LEU A 401 10.16 6.10 28.76
CA LEU A 401 9.03 6.81 29.37
C LEU A 401 9.18 6.95 30.90
N LYS A 402 9.81 5.96 31.57
CA LYS A 402 10.06 6.04 33.01
C LYS A 402 11.09 7.11 33.35
N GLU A 403 12.15 7.23 32.54
CA GLU A 403 13.18 8.26 32.70
C GLU A 403 12.61 9.67 32.53
N GLU A 404 11.79 9.89 31.50
CA GLU A 404 11.12 11.19 31.28
C GLU A 404 10.16 11.56 32.42
N THR A 405 9.51 10.59 33.06
CA THR A 405 8.61 10.84 34.21
C THR A 405 9.33 10.99 35.54
N SER A 406 10.61 10.60 35.65
CA SER A 406 11.40 10.78 36.87
C SER A 406 12.12 12.14 36.94
N ASP A 407 12.21 12.85 35.82
CA ASP A 407 12.82 14.18 35.71
C ASP A 407 11.79 15.34 35.82
N ILE A 408 10.53 15.04 36.14
CA ILE A 408 9.43 15.98 36.43
C ILE A 408 9.02 15.81 37.90
#